data_AF-A0A447R5V3-F1
#
_entry.id   AF-A0A447R5V3-F1
#
_cell.length_a   1.000
_cell.length_b   1.000
_cell.length_c   1.000
_cell.angle_alpha   90.00
_cell.angle_beta   90.00
_cell.angle_gamma   90.00
#
_symmetry.space_group_name_H-M   'P 1'
#
loop_
_entity.id
_entity.type
_entity.pdbx_description
1 polymer ?
#
loop_
_entity_poly.entity_id
_entity_poly.type
_entity_poly.pdbx_seq_one_letter_code
_entity_poly.pdbx_strand_id
1 'polypeptide(L)'
;MLRLAQAKAQSLAARFPNHLIIGSDQICVLDGEITGKPLTEEKARQQLAKASGNIVTFYTGLALYNSASDTYKPKWSLLTFIFAI
;
A
#
# COMPACT_ATOMS: atom_id res chain seq x y z
N MET A 1 3.28 -0.92 -6.09
CA MET A 1 3.07 -1.39 -4.71
C MET A 1 4.23 -2.26 -4.22
N LEU A 2 4.42 -3.47 -4.75
CA LEU A 2 5.47 -4.37 -4.26
C LEU A 2 6.88 -3.76 -4.32
N ARG A 3 7.20 -3.08 -5.43
CA ARG A 3 8.43 -2.29 -5.58
C ARG A 3 8.63 -1.26 -4.46
N LEU A 4 7.57 -0.56 -4.05
CA LEU A 4 7.64 0.45 -3.00
C LEU A 4 7.77 -0.17 -1.61
N ALA A 5 7.07 -1.29 -1.35
CA ALA A 5 7.23 -2.05 -0.12
C ALA A 5 8.69 -2.53 0.06
N GLN A 6 9.31 -3.05 -0.99
CA GLN A 6 10.72 -3.45 -1.00
C GLN A 6 11.65 -2.27 -0.78
N ALA A 7 11.49 -1.19 -1.55
CA ALA A 7 12.34 0.00 -1.44
C ALA A 7 12.31 0.62 -0.03
N LYS A 8 11.13 0.65 0.62
CA LYS A 8 11.01 1.09 2.02
C LYS A 8 11.84 0.23 2.97
N ALA A 9 11.75 -1.09 2.85
CA ALA A 9 12.53 -2.01 3.69
C ALA A 9 14.05 -1.86 3.44
N GLN A 10 14.45 -1.77 2.17
CA GLN A 10 15.85 -1.60 1.76
C GLN A 10 16.47 -0.27 2.22
N SER A 11 15.67 0.81 2.24
CA SER A 11 16.18 2.14 2.64
C SER A 11 16.75 2.18 4.07
N LEU A 12 16.40 1.18 4.90
CA LEU A 12 16.83 1.03 6.27
C LEU A 12 18.02 0.07 6.44
N ALA A 13 18.48 -0.60 5.38
CA ALA A 13 19.52 -1.63 5.43
C ALA A 13 20.81 -1.17 6.09
N ALA A 14 21.33 0.01 5.68
CA ALA A 14 22.58 0.55 6.21
C ALA A 14 22.48 0.92 7.70
N ARG A 15 21.29 1.35 8.15
CA ARG A 15 21.03 1.73 9.54
C ARG A 15 20.80 0.52 10.44
N PHE A 16 20.26 -0.56 9.88
CA PHE A 16 19.92 -1.79 10.60
C PHE A 16 20.48 -3.02 9.87
N PRO A 17 21.80 -3.24 9.86
CA PRO A 17 22.45 -4.23 8.99
C PRO A 17 22.25 -5.70 9.39
N ASN A 18 21.68 -5.99 10.57
CA ASN A 18 21.45 -7.37 11.04
C ASN A 18 20.01 -7.55 11.59
N HIS A 19 19.03 -7.14 10.80
CA HIS A 19 17.61 -7.14 11.16
C HIS A 19 16.72 -7.71 10.06
N LEU A 20 15.57 -8.24 10.49
CA LEU A 20 14.42 -8.44 9.62
C LEU A 20 13.61 -7.14 9.56
N ILE A 21 13.51 -6.55 8.38
CA ILE A 21 12.87 -5.25 8.14
C ILE A 21 11.60 -5.47 7.33
N ILE A 22 10.48 -4.96 7.85
CA ILE A 22 9.19 -5.02 7.17
C ILE A 22 8.95 -3.71 6.43
N GLY A 23 8.73 -3.78 5.13
CA GLY A 23 8.25 -2.67 4.31
C GLY A 23 6.84 -2.94 3.80
N SER A 24 5.99 -1.92 3.77
CA SER A 24 4.61 -2.05 3.28
C SER A 24 4.19 -0.82 2.49
N ASP A 25 3.29 -1.02 1.53
CA ASP A 25 2.72 0.03 0.70
C ASP A 25 1.31 -0.34 0.24
N GLN A 26 0.39 0.63 0.24
CA GLN A 26 -1.01 0.41 -0.11
C GLN A 26 -1.54 1.51 -1.04
N ILE A 27 -2.33 1.12 -2.05
CA ILE A 27 -3.08 2.03 -2.93
C ILE A 27 -4.56 1.69 -2.86
N CYS A 28 -5.36 2.72 -3.04
CA CYS A 28 -6.79 2.62 -3.27
C CYS A 28 -7.04 2.74 -4.78
N VAL A 29 -7.91 1.90 -5.33
CA VAL A 29 -8.37 1.95 -6.71
C VAL A 29 -9.90 2.03 -6.69
N LEU A 30 -10.43 3.06 -7.35
CA LEU A 30 -11.85 3.31 -7.51
C LEU A 30 -12.10 3.56 -9.00
N ASP A 31 -13.00 2.78 -9.60
CA ASP A 31 -13.29 2.78 -11.05
C ASP A 31 -12.04 2.62 -11.93
N GLY A 32 -11.10 1.78 -11.51
CA GLY A 32 -9.85 1.53 -12.24
C GLY A 32 -8.77 2.61 -12.05
N GLU A 33 -9.05 3.69 -11.34
CA GLU A 33 -8.12 4.79 -11.11
C GLU A 33 -7.50 4.77 -9.70
N ILE A 34 -6.20 5.04 -9.61
CA ILE A 34 -5.52 5.18 -8.32
C ILE A 34 -6.03 6.44 -7.61
N THR A 35 -6.64 6.24 -6.44
CA THR A 35 -7.21 7.30 -5.62
C THR A 35 -6.29 7.59 -4.43
N GLY A 36 -5.70 8.79 -4.41
CA GLY A 36 -4.83 9.27 -3.33
C GLY A 36 -5.60 9.94 -2.18
N LYS A 37 -4.87 10.45 -1.19
CA LYS A 37 -5.46 11.22 -0.08
C LYS A 37 -6.20 12.45 -0.63
N PRO A 38 -7.42 12.76 -0.15
CA PRO A 38 -8.21 13.86 -0.68
C PRO A 38 -7.67 15.25 -0.35
N LEU A 39 -6.83 15.38 0.69
CA LEU A 39 -6.19 16.61 1.21
C LEU A 39 -7.15 17.70 1.73
N THR A 40 -8.38 17.78 1.23
CA THR A 40 -9.41 18.74 1.62
C THR A 40 -10.72 18.01 1.88
N GLU A 41 -11.58 18.59 2.72
CA GLU A 41 -12.89 18.02 3.04
C GLU A 41 -13.78 17.87 1.80
N GLU A 42 -13.79 18.88 0.92
CA GLU A 42 -14.60 18.84 -0.30
C GLU A 42 -14.21 17.68 -1.23
N LYS A 43 -12.90 17.49 -1.46
CA LYS A 43 -12.39 16.34 -2.22
C LYS A 43 -12.68 15.01 -1.52
N ALA A 44 -12.72 14.98 -0.19
CA ALA A 44 -13.07 13.77 0.56
C ALA A 44 -14.54 13.39 0.34
N ARG A 45 -15.46 14.36 0.39
CA ARG A 45 -16.88 14.13 0.07
C ARG A 45 -17.06 13.63 -1.37
N GLN A 46 -16.35 14.21 -2.33
CA GLN A 46 -16.38 13.76 -3.72
C GLN A 46 -15.87 12.32 -3.89
N GLN A 47 -14.75 11.96 -3.24
CA GLN A 47 -14.23 10.59 -3.25
C GLN A 47 -15.20 9.59 -2.59
N LEU A 48 -15.83 9.97 -1.48
CA LEU A 48 -16.83 9.13 -0.80
C LEU A 48 -18.09 8.95 -1.65
N ALA A 49 -18.59 10.02 -2.28
CA ALA A 49 -19.73 9.95 -3.18
C ALA A 49 -19.45 9.06 -4.40
N LYS A 50 -18.23 9.12 -4.96
CA LYS A 50 -17.80 8.21 -6.04
C LYS A 50 -17.67 6.76 -5.56
N ALA A 51 -17.27 6.54 -4.31
CA ALA A 51 -17.14 5.21 -3.73
C ALA A 51 -18.49 4.56 -3.40
N SER A 52 -19.52 5.36 -3.06
CA SER A 52 -20.84 4.87 -2.67
C SER A 52 -21.47 3.98 -3.76
N GLY A 53 -21.86 2.78 -3.38
CA GLY A 53 -22.44 1.78 -4.28
C GLY A 53 -21.43 1.09 -5.21
N ASN A 54 -20.15 1.49 -5.15
CA ASN A 54 -19.10 0.97 -6.01
C ASN A 54 -18.11 0.09 -5.25
N ILE A 55 -17.34 -0.67 -6.01
CA ILE A 55 -16.25 -1.51 -5.48
C ILE A 55 -15.01 -0.64 -5.30
N VAL A 56 -14.53 -0.57 -4.07
CA VAL A 56 -13.24 0.02 -3.74
C VAL A 56 -12.23 -1.11 -3.56
N THR A 57 -11.18 -1.11 -4.37
CA THR A 57 -10.13 -2.13 -4.32
C THR A 57 -8.88 -1.57 -3.68
N PHE A 58 -8.36 -2.26 -2.66
CA PHE A 58 -7.09 -1.94 -2.05
C PHE A 58 -6.04 -2.99 -2.42
N TYR A 59 -4.90 -2.51 -2.93
CA TYR A 59 -3.73 -3.35 -3.18
C TYR A 59 -2.69 -3.07 -2.12
N THR A 60 -2.35 -4.09 -1.33
CA THR A 60 -1.33 -3.98 -0.28
C THR A 60 -0.13 -4.85 -0.63
N GLY A 61 1.03 -4.21 -0.80
CA GLY A 61 2.33 -4.88 -0.96
C GLY A 61 3.05 -4.95 0.37
N LEU A 62 3.62 -6.12 0.68
CA LEU A 62 4.42 -6.37 1.87
C LEU A 62 5.78 -6.97 1.47
N ALA A 63 6.85 -6.52 2.10
CA ALA A 63 8.18 -7.07 1.90
C ALA A 63 8.81 -7.35 3.27
N LEU A 64 9.29 -8.59 3.46
CA LEU A 64 10.22 -8.91 4.54
C LEU A 64 11.63 -8.94 3.95
N TYR A 65 12.50 -8.07 4.45
CA TYR A 65 13.90 -7.96 4.04
C TYR A 65 14.82 -8.42 5.15
N ASN A 66 15.76 -9.32 4.85
CA ASN A 66 16.83 -9.70 5.77
C ASN A 66 18.12 -8.98 5.38
N SER A 67 18.41 -7.90 6.11
CA SER A 67 19.58 -7.04 5.90
C SER A 67 20.93 -7.71 6.17
N ALA A 68 20.97 -8.80 6.96
CA ALA A 68 22.20 -9.53 7.23
C ALA A 68 22.68 -10.34 6.02
N SER A 69 21.74 -10.78 5.17
CA SER A 69 21.98 -11.68 4.04
C SER A 69 21.67 -11.04 2.68
N ASP A 70 21.15 -9.82 2.68
CA ASP A 70 20.58 -9.12 1.52
C ASP A 70 19.51 -9.94 0.75
N THR A 71 18.57 -10.56 1.46
CA THR A 71 17.52 -11.40 0.85
C THR A 71 16.10 -10.87 1.13
N TYR A 72 15.17 -11.14 0.20
CA TYR A 72 13.77 -10.70 0.28
C TYR A 72 12.82 -11.88 0.29
N LYS A 73 11.75 -11.79 1.09
CA LYS A 73 10.52 -12.56 0.93
C LYS A 73 9.37 -11.61 0.59
N PRO A 74 9.13 -11.33 -0.70
CA PRO A 74 8.00 -10.49 -1.11
C PRO A 74 6.67 -11.24 -0.97
N LYS A 75 5.64 -10.56 -0.46
CA LYS A 75 4.25 -11.04 -0.44
C LYS A 75 3.31 -9.90 -0.80
N TRP A 76 2.24 -10.18 -1.53
CA TRP A 76 1.20 -9.18 -1.80
C TRP A 76 -0.16 -9.79 -1.49
N SER A 77 -1.11 -8.93 -1.13
CA SER A 77 -2.49 -9.33 -0.89
C SER A 77 -3.44 -8.34 -1.55
N LEU A 78 -4.49 -8.89 -2.18
CA LEU A 78 -5.62 -8.13 -2.70
C LEU A 78 -6.73 -8.11 -1.66
N LEU A 79 -7.31 -6.94 -1.42
CA LEU A 79 -8.47 -6.79 -0.57
C LEU A 79 -9.49 -5.89 -1.26
N THR A 80 -10.68 -6.44 -1.49
CA THR A 80 -11.75 -5.77 -2.21
C THR A 80 -12.94 -5.60 -1.27
N PHE A 81 -13.51 -4.40 -1.20
CA PHE A 81 -14.72 -4.14 -0.44
C PHE A 81 -15.75 -3.43 -1.33
N ILE A 82 -17.03 -3.78 -1.15
CA ILE A 82 -18.14 -2.99 -1.67
C ILE A 82 -18.37 -1.87 -0.65
N PHE A 83 -18.24 -0.62 -1.10
CA PHE A 83 -18.42 0.53 -0.23
C PHE A 83 -19.87 0.99 -0.31
N ALA A 84 -20.64 0.71 0.74
CA ALA A 84 -22.02 1.13 0.88
C ALA A 84 -22.10 2.16 2.02
N ILE A 85 -22.06 3.44 1.66
CA ILE A 85 -22.47 4.57 2.52
C ILE A 85 -23.51 5.36 1.75
#